data_AF-A0A0C3CVD8-F1
#
_entry.id   AF-A0A0C3CVD8-F1
#
_cell.length_a   1.000
_cell.length_b   1.000
_cell.length_c   1.000
_cell.angle_alpha   90.00
_cell.angle_beta   90.00
_cell.angle_gamma   90.00
#
_symmetry.space_group_name_H-M   'P 1'
#
loop_
_entity.id
_entity.type
_entity.pdbx_description
1 polymer ?
#
loop_
_entity_poly.entity_id
_entity_poly.type
_entity_poly.pdbx_seq_one_letter_code
_entity_poly.pdbx_strand_id
1 'polypeptide(L)'
;MGYSEIHCQLCGVSSNIGRIRKADEPLRAAWSSHGFRKRPIAESYVEFNNDPDCPDCSEDWPDSTPNGGGDDRDIIFPPDRRRIATLPIVFTEHGASLNCINKKGYNGHYISQEEMRTCGTIQCLVPKDAYWMPQADDEEFESLPDTEYFLSGLCDHFPSRDDINLEFCPPRHNHISGPVDNMAFEEWGAANIAMPFHPACLEVFKRAAKYRFGRVSIKLLTDWFRLEADWTLFNEKFPRHESVIASREQFWIHSRGDEWLAANPLFIPILDHIFGDVTNKEDTINHLDNGVFALGTRLATHDQHTELDIFQVLGTKFCHKLLNYLDPRDVANLRLVTPAFLQLPQSFFLQLISQQMPWLWEVWCQDSYPKWARYTARELWEDRQRWEQANSHGEERVADISPWNAQEAQKQLYDDSLPQPVLLEQTNWYRLYSEIREEWGRLHGLRNRERIWKDCNYILDRIEYYCQTGKMGEGIVVDPVESFLARQAASSLNALRTAP
;
A
#
# COMPACT_ATOMS: atom_id res chain seq x y z
N MET A 1 9.98 14.50 -22.91
CA MET A 1 10.48 14.86 -21.57
C MET A 1 10.50 13.57 -20.77
N GLY A 2 11.67 13.12 -20.30
CA GLY A 2 11.80 11.83 -19.64
C GLY A 2 11.34 11.93 -18.19
N TYR A 3 10.21 11.31 -17.86
CA TYR A 3 9.84 11.05 -16.47
C TYR A 3 10.88 10.09 -15.89
N SER A 4 11.53 10.54 -14.81
CA SER A 4 12.70 9.87 -14.26
C SER A 4 12.33 8.90 -13.12
N GLU A 5 11.12 8.94 -12.59
CA GLU A 5 10.68 8.08 -11.47
C GLU A 5 9.94 6.82 -11.93
N ILE A 6 10.23 5.73 -11.23
CA ILE A 6 9.49 4.46 -11.35
C ILE A 6 8.38 4.44 -10.30
N HIS A 7 7.17 4.15 -10.76
CA HIS A 7 5.97 4.17 -9.93
C HIS A 7 5.53 2.75 -9.61
N CYS A 8 4.77 2.56 -8.53
CA CYS A 8 4.07 1.31 -8.32
C CYS A 8 3.07 1.05 -9.48
N GLN A 9 3.18 -0.09 -10.16
CA GLN A 9 2.29 -0.45 -11.27
C GLN A 9 0.82 -0.55 -10.81
N LEU A 10 0.61 -0.95 -9.55
CA LEU A 10 -0.72 -1.22 -9.00
C LEU A 10 -1.43 0.05 -8.52
N CYS A 11 -0.73 0.97 -7.83
CA CYS A 11 -1.36 2.17 -7.26
C CYS A 11 -0.89 3.49 -7.90
N GLY A 12 0.15 3.44 -8.72
CA GLY A 12 0.64 4.60 -9.43
C GLY A 12 1.39 5.64 -8.61
N VAL A 13 1.55 5.43 -7.31
CA VAL A 13 2.32 6.28 -6.39
C VAL A 13 3.80 5.92 -6.51
N SER A 14 4.66 6.93 -6.44
CA SER A 14 6.12 6.77 -6.40
C SER A 14 6.54 6.20 -5.04
N SER A 15 7.60 5.40 -5.01
CA SER A 15 8.23 5.02 -3.73
C SER A 15 9.25 6.05 -3.24
N ASN A 16 9.57 7.01 -4.10
CA ASN A 16 10.49 8.09 -3.82
C ASN A 16 9.78 9.24 -3.08
N ILE A 17 8.96 8.88 -2.09
CA ILE A 17 8.23 9.82 -1.25
C ILE A 17 9.09 10.25 -0.06
N GLY A 18 9.04 11.53 0.27
CA GLY A 18 9.69 12.13 1.43
C GLY A 18 8.72 12.40 2.58
N ARG A 19 9.26 12.54 3.78
CA ARG A 19 8.56 13.04 4.97
C ARG A 19 9.42 14.08 5.67
N ILE A 20 8.79 15.20 6.01
CA ILE A 20 9.36 16.27 6.80
C ILE A 20 8.86 16.08 8.23
N ARG A 21 9.77 15.85 9.19
CA ARG A 21 9.39 15.59 10.58
C ARG A 21 8.89 16.84 11.31
N LYS A 22 8.16 16.60 12.40
CA LYS A 22 7.86 17.63 13.40
C LYS A 22 9.11 17.94 14.22
N ALA A 23 9.12 19.12 14.84
CA ALA A 23 10.18 19.56 15.74
C ALA A 23 10.46 18.59 16.90
N ASP A 24 9.42 17.92 17.43
CA ASP A 24 9.49 17.00 18.57
C ASP A 24 9.79 15.53 18.18
N GLU A 25 9.89 15.23 16.89
CA GLU A 25 10.19 13.88 16.41
C GLU A 25 11.70 13.65 16.24
N PRO A 26 12.19 12.41 16.40
CA PRO A 26 13.59 12.08 16.17
C PRO A 26 13.98 12.25 14.71
N LEU A 27 15.28 12.43 14.42
CA LEU A 27 15.80 12.59 13.04
C LEU A 27 15.37 11.47 12.09
N ARG A 28 15.27 10.24 12.59
CA ARG A 28 14.82 9.08 11.80
C ARG A 28 13.37 9.17 11.31
N ALA A 29 12.58 10.12 11.81
CA ALA A 29 11.21 10.36 11.36
C ALA A 29 11.16 11.22 10.09
N ALA A 30 12.28 11.78 9.64
CA ALA A 30 12.40 12.45 8.34
C ALA A 30 13.14 11.55 7.33
N TRP A 31 12.76 11.68 6.06
CA TRP A 31 13.48 11.11 4.92
C TRP A 31 13.21 11.94 3.67
N SER A 32 14.23 12.10 2.83
CA SER A 32 14.08 12.83 1.56
C SER A 32 13.51 11.92 0.46
N SER A 33 12.92 12.54 -0.55
CA SER A 33 12.58 11.93 -1.85
C SER A 33 13.84 11.59 -2.69
N HIS A 34 14.98 11.33 -2.06
CA HIS A 34 16.17 10.79 -2.72
C HIS A 34 16.72 9.57 -1.96
N GLY A 35 16.06 9.18 -0.86
CA GLY A 35 16.37 8.02 -0.02
C GLY A 35 17.64 8.15 0.83
N PHE A 36 17.84 7.15 1.69
CA PHE A 36 19.07 6.93 2.46
C PHE A 36 20.15 6.27 1.56
N ARG A 37 20.70 7.00 0.58
CA ARG A 37 21.74 6.44 -0.29
C ARG A 37 23.08 6.34 0.44
N LYS A 38 23.52 5.17 0.94
CA LYS A 38 24.91 4.82 1.38
C LYS A 38 25.69 5.90 2.17
N ARG A 39 25.00 6.90 2.70
CA ARG A 39 25.53 8.11 3.31
C ARG A 39 24.89 8.19 4.69
N PRO A 40 25.65 8.67 5.69
CA PRO A 40 25.14 8.77 7.06
C PRO A 40 23.82 9.55 7.09
N ILE A 41 23.01 9.32 8.14
CA ILE A 41 21.73 9.98 8.47
C ILE A 41 21.74 11.51 8.22
N ALA A 42 22.93 12.12 8.18
CA ALA A 42 23.19 13.49 7.81
C ALA A 42 22.73 13.94 6.39
N GLU A 43 22.26 13.07 5.49
CA GLU A 43 21.69 13.48 4.18
C GLU A 43 20.27 12.95 3.93
N SER A 44 19.64 12.38 4.96
CA SER A 44 18.31 11.77 4.87
C SER A 44 17.20 12.73 5.28
N TYR A 45 17.36 14.02 5.08
CA TYR A 45 16.32 14.99 5.39
C TYR A 45 16.14 15.96 4.25
N VAL A 46 15.00 16.63 4.23
CA VAL A 46 14.76 17.71 3.28
C VAL A 46 15.67 18.86 3.69
N GLU A 47 16.63 19.21 2.83
CA GLU A 47 17.51 20.35 3.06
C GLU A 47 16.68 21.62 3.22
N PHE A 48 17.04 22.44 4.21
CA PHE A 48 16.49 23.78 4.34
C PHE A 48 16.90 24.60 3.12
N ASN A 49 15.96 24.74 2.19
CA ASN A 49 16.03 25.81 1.21
C ASN A 49 15.39 27.04 1.84
N ASN A 50 16.05 28.18 1.73
CA ASN A 50 15.47 29.52 1.87
C ASN A 50 14.39 29.74 0.80
N ASP A 51 13.37 28.87 0.78
CA ASP A 51 12.23 28.99 -0.10
C ASP A 51 11.40 30.17 0.44
N PRO A 52 11.39 31.32 -0.25
CA PRO A 52 10.71 32.52 0.24
C PRO A 52 9.20 32.30 0.39
N ASP A 53 8.67 31.21 -0.18
CA ASP A 53 7.27 30.83 -0.07
C ASP A 53 6.97 29.93 1.16
N CYS A 54 7.96 29.45 1.95
CA CYS A 54 7.70 28.84 3.28
C CYS A 54 8.01 29.82 4.43
N PRO A 55 7.09 30.72 4.83
CA PRO A 55 7.36 31.75 5.82
C PRO A 55 7.49 31.26 7.28
N ASP A 56 7.16 30.01 7.59
CA ASP A 56 7.05 29.50 8.96
C ASP A 56 7.90 28.25 9.24
N CYS A 57 8.92 27.98 8.41
CA CYS A 57 9.79 26.81 8.59
C CYS A 57 10.93 27.14 9.59
N SER A 58 11.18 26.29 10.60
CA SER A 58 12.18 26.59 11.65
C SER A 58 13.61 26.42 11.14
N GLU A 59 14.38 27.51 11.08
CA GLU A 59 15.80 27.54 10.67
C GLU A 59 16.76 26.98 11.71
N ASP A 60 16.45 27.11 13.00
CA ASP A 60 17.47 26.93 14.04
C ASP A 60 17.17 25.73 14.91
N TRP A 61 17.93 24.64 14.68
CA TRP A 61 18.24 23.73 15.78
C TRP A 61 19.70 23.92 16.16
N PRO A 62 19.98 24.11 17.46
CA PRO A 62 21.32 24.42 17.94
C PRO A 62 22.25 23.28 17.54
N ASP A 63 23.34 23.68 16.89
CA ASP A 63 24.61 22.98 16.77
C ASP A 63 24.60 21.67 17.57
N SER A 64 24.30 20.55 16.90
CA SER A 64 24.42 19.21 17.46
C SER A 64 25.89 18.85 17.62
N THR A 65 26.64 19.72 18.29
CA THR A 65 27.77 19.30 19.09
C THR A 65 27.21 18.43 20.22
N PRO A 66 27.77 17.23 20.43
CA PRO A 66 27.25 16.25 21.37
C PRO A 66 27.55 16.73 22.80
N ASN A 67 26.70 17.57 23.37
CA ASN A 67 26.76 17.95 24.78
C ASN A 67 25.33 18.14 25.31
N GLY A 68 24.57 17.05 25.39
CA GLY A 68 23.19 17.11 25.83
C GLY A 68 22.54 15.76 26.14
N GLY A 69 23.21 14.89 26.91
CA GLY A 69 22.60 13.99 27.91
C GLY A 69 21.33 13.16 27.62
N GLY A 70 20.97 12.88 26.37
CA GLY A 70 19.97 11.88 25.98
C GLY A 70 20.66 10.67 25.35
N ASP A 71 20.18 9.47 25.68
CA ASP A 71 20.86 8.17 25.51
C ASP A 71 21.00 7.67 24.05
N ASP A 72 21.48 8.49 23.12
CA ASP A 72 21.83 8.09 21.74
C ASP A 72 23.27 7.51 21.68
N ARG A 73 23.54 6.47 22.48
CA ARG A 73 24.86 5.81 22.53
C ARG A 73 25.12 4.77 21.43
N ASP A 74 24.18 4.55 20.51
CA ASP A 74 24.32 3.51 19.48
C ASP A 74 24.64 4.04 18.07
N ILE A 75 25.11 5.29 17.93
CA ILE A 75 25.64 5.79 16.66
C ILE A 75 27.14 5.46 16.57
N ILE A 76 27.46 4.22 16.21
CA ILE A 76 28.83 3.82 15.87
C ILE A 76 29.17 4.39 14.50
N PHE A 77 29.89 5.51 14.46
CA PHE A 77 30.64 5.90 13.27
C PHE A 77 31.75 4.85 13.03
N PRO A 78 31.86 4.23 11.84
CA PRO A 78 32.98 3.34 11.57
C PRO A 78 34.31 4.11 11.70
N PRO A 79 35.32 3.59 12.40
CA PRO A 79 36.46 4.37 12.90
C PRO A 79 37.55 4.66 11.86
N ASP A 80 37.26 4.65 10.56
CA ASP A 80 38.30 4.83 9.55
C ASP A 80 37.89 5.70 8.36
N ARG A 81 37.80 7.01 8.59
CA ARG A 81 38.10 8.01 7.55
C ARG A 81 38.95 9.13 8.12
N ARG A 82 40.26 8.96 7.96
CA ARG A 82 41.27 10.01 8.12
C ARG A 82 40.90 11.22 7.25
N ARG A 83 40.73 12.37 7.92
CA ARG A 83 40.94 13.74 7.42
C ARG A 83 40.32 14.09 6.06
N ILE A 84 39.10 14.64 6.08
CA ILE A 84 38.75 15.76 5.20
C ILE A 84 38.54 16.97 6.12
N ALA A 85 39.60 17.74 6.32
CA ALA A 85 39.52 19.07 6.87
C ALA A 85 39.35 20.03 5.69
N THR A 86 38.15 20.59 5.51
CA THR A 86 37.89 21.98 5.04
C THR A 86 36.39 22.20 4.81
N LEU A 87 35.87 23.22 5.52
CA LEU A 87 34.52 23.84 5.50
C LEU A 87 33.44 23.18 6.37
N PRO A 88 32.88 23.90 7.37
CA PRO A 88 31.68 23.46 8.07
C PRO A 88 30.49 23.73 7.15
N ILE A 89 30.04 22.73 6.39
CA ILE A 89 28.71 22.80 5.79
C ILE A 89 27.75 22.52 6.95
N VAL A 90 27.20 23.57 7.53
CA VAL A 90 26.06 23.47 8.43
C VAL A 90 24.88 23.06 7.55
N PHE A 91 24.58 21.77 7.51
CA PHE A 91 23.38 21.30 6.84
C PHE A 91 22.20 21.55 7.77
N THR A 92 21.44 22.59 7.48
CA THR A 92 20.23 22.92 8.23
C THR A 92 19.09 22.00 7.75
N GLU A 93 18.54 21.20 8.66
CA GLU A 93 17.37 20.36 8.38
C GLU A 93 16.11 21.23 8.29
N HIS A 94 15.27 20.96 7.29
CA HIS A 94 13.95 21.56 7.22
C HIS A 94 12.99 20.88 8.22
N GLY A 95 12.62 21.58 9.29
CA GLY A 95 11.54 21.16 10.20
C GLY A 95 10.17 21.67 9.72
N ALA A 96 9.17 20.79 9.66
CA ALA A 96 7.83 21.20 9.28
C ALA A 96 7.15 21.95 10.42
N SER A 97 6.63 23.14 10.12
CA SER A 97 5.56 23.75 10.92
C SER A 97 4.18 23.34 10.41
N LEU A 98 3.13 23.66 11.17
CA LEU A 98 1.75 23.35 10.78
C LEU A 98 1.37 23.97 9.42
N ASN A 99 1.92 25.12 9.08
CA ASN A 99 1.63 25.83 7.82
C ASN A 99 2.70 25.61 6.74
N CYS A 100 3.66 24.70 6.94
CA CYS A 100 4.67 24.41 5.94
C CYS A 100 4.03 23.98 4.61
N ILE A 101 4.42 24.64 3.53
CA ILE A 101 3.96 24.37 2.16
C ILE A 101 5.03 23.71 1.28
N ASN A 102 6.16 23.28 1.86
CA ASN A 102 7.23 22.63 1.13
C ASN A 102 6.75 21.30 0.54
N LYS A 103 6.88 21.16 -0.78
CA LYS A 103 6.39 20.00 -1.54
C LYS A 103 7.42 18.88 -1.71
N LYS A 104 8.60 18.99 -1.09
CA LYS A 104 9.66 17.97 -1.14
C LYS A 104 9.44 16.77 -0.21
N GLY A 105 8.44 16.85 0.68
CA GLY A 105 8.05 15.74 1.54
C GLY A 105 6.71 16.02 2.20
N TYR A 106 5.99 14.96 2.61
CA TYR A 106 4.76 15.13 3.37
C TYR A 106 5.05 15.70 4.76
N ASN A 107 4.17 16.58 5.22
CA ASN A 107 4.33 17.27 6.49
C ASN A 107 3.94 16.35 7.66
N GLY A 108 4.88 16.14 8.59
CA GLY A 108 4.73 15.25 9.73
C GLY A 108 3.62 15.61 10.72
N HIS A 109 3.07 16.82 10.66
CA HIS A 109 1.87 17.21 11.42
C HIS A 109 0.58 16.56 10.89
N TYR A 110 0.56 16.15 9.62
CA TYR A 110 -0.62 15.60 8.97
C TYR A 110 -0.51 14.09 8.71
N ILE A 111 0.70 13.53 8.78
CA ILE A 111 0.91 12.09 8.69
C ILE A 111 2.11 11.65 9.52
N SER A 112 1.91 10.61 10.32
CA SER A 112 2.96 10.05 11.19
C SER A 112 3.96 9.18 10.41
N GLN A 113 5.15 8.97 10.99
CA GLN A 113 6.11 8.01 10.44
C GLN A 113 5.52 6.60 10.34
N GLU A 114 4.76 6.18 11.36
CA GLU A 114 4.17 4.84 11.39
C GLU A 114 3.11 4.67 10.30
N GLU A 115 2.27 5.69 10.06
CA GLU A 115 1.31 5.67 8.97
C GLU A 115 1.99 5.57 7.59
N MET A 116 3.22 6.07 7.41
CA MET A 116 3.95 5.97 6.15
C MET A 116 4.86 4.74 6.03
N ARG A 117 4.90 3.87 7.06
CA ARG A 117 5.81 2.73 7.09
C ARG A 117 5.59 1.85 5.85
N THR A 118 6.68 1.36 5.25
CA THR A 118 6.72 0.58 3.99
C THR A 118 6.17 1.28 2.73
N CYS A 119 5.65 2.51 2.78
CA CYS A 119 5.16 3.20 1.59
C CYS A 119 6.28 3.63 0.65
N GLY A 120 7.50 3.77 1.16
CA GLY A 120 8.71 3.97 0.36
C GLY A 120 9.34 2.67 -0.14
N THR A 121 8.76 1.50 0.16
CA THR A 121 9.35 0.19 -0.15
C THR A 121 8.74 -0.41 -1.41
N ILE A 122 9.58 -0.80 -2.37
CA ILE A 122 9.23 -1.46 -3.62
C ILE A 122 9.70 -2.91 -3.60
N GLN A 123 8.91 -3.73 -4.27
CA GLN A 123 9.26 -5.07 -4.72
C GLN A 123 8.87 -5.19 -6.20
N CYS A 124 9.48 -6.15 -6.90
CA CYS A 124 9.19 -6.39 -8.30
C CYS A 124 8.75 -7.84 -8.52
N LEU A 125 7.91 -8.04 -9.53
CA LEU A 125 7.73 -9.34 -10.17
C LEU A 125 8.76 -9.40 -11.29
N VAL A 126 9.74 -10.28 -11.14
CA VAL A 126 10.88 -10.44 -12.05
C VAL A 126 10.65 -11.65 -12.96
N PRO A 127 10.83 -11.54 -14.29
CA PRO A 127 10.75 -12.68 -15.19
C PRO A 127 11.77 -13.76 -14.80
N LYS A 128 11.35 -15.02 -14.80
CA LYS A 128 12.24 -16.17 -14.59
C LYS A 128 13.13 -16.35 -15.82
N ASP A 129 14.41 -16.56 -15.57
CA ASP A 129 15.35 -16.97 -16.61
C ASP A 129 15.43 -18.51 -16.69
N ALA A 130 16.25 -19.00 -17.63
CA ALA A 130 16.46 -20.43 -17.84
C ALA A 130 17.19 -21.13 -16.67
N TYR A 131 17.77 -20.37 -15.74
CA TYR A 131 18.55 -20.86 -14.61
C TYR A 131 17.79 -20.72 -13.28
N TRP A 132 16.55 -20.23 -13.33
CA TRP A 132 15.70 -20.09 -12.16
C TRP A 132 15.48 -21.45 -11.48
N MET A 133 15.65 -21.47 -10.17
CA MET A 133 15.47 -22.65 -9.33
C MET A 133 14.64 -22.26 -8.11
N PRO A 134 13.65 -23.08 -7.69
CA PRO A 134 12.87 -22.80 -6.50
C PRO A 134 13.76 -22.61 -5.27
N GLN A 135 13.46 -21.58 -4.48
CA GLN A 135 14.07 -21.29 -3.20
C GLN A 135 13.07 -21.47 -2.07
N ALA A 136 13.56 -21.78 -0.87
CA ALA A 136 12.68 -22.09 0.25
C ALA A 136 11.87 -20.89 0.77
N ASP A 137 12.25 -19.67 0.40
CA ASP A 137 11.56 -18.44 0.76
C ASP A 137 10.57 -17.97 -0.31
N ASP A 138 10.39 -18.74 -1.40
CA ASP A 138 9.41 -18.50 -2.46
C ASP A 138 7.97 -18.55 -1.94
N GLU A 139 7.12 -17.67 -2.47
CA GLU A 139 5.68 -17.81 -2.33
C GLU A 139 5.18 -18.99 -3.17
N GLU A 140 4.04 -19.57 -2.79
CA GLU A 140 3.46 -20.75 -3.44
C GLU A 140 3.30 -20.58 -4.96
N PHE A 141 2.91 -19.37 -5.40
CA PHE A 141 2.70 -19.07 -6.81
C PHE A 141 4.00 -19.08 -7.63
N GLU A 142 5.15 -18.78 -7.01
CA GLU A 142 6.44 -18.74 -7.70
C GLU A 142 6.88 -20.14 -8.14
N SER A 143 6.38 -21.20 -7.50
CA SER A 143 6.69 -22.58 -7.89
C SER A 143 5.71 -23.15 -8.94
N LEU A 144 4.65 -22.42 -9.31
CA LEU A 144 3.67 -22.92 -10.27
C LEU A 144 4.26 -22.97 -11.70
N PRO A 145 4.02 -24.06 -12.47
CA PRO A 145 4.59 -24.23 -13.82
C PRO A 145 4.16 -23.19 -14.84
N ASP A 146 2.98 -22.58 -14.67
CA ASP A 146 2.41 -21.58 -15.56
C ASP A 146 2.81 -20.15 -15.20
N THR A 147 3.55 -19.97 -14.11
CA THR A 147 3.97 -18.66 -13.63
C THR A 147 5.41 -18.37 -14.05
N GLU A 148 5.57 -17.37 -14.92
CA GLU A 148 6.85 -16.97 -15.51
C GLU A 148 7.60 -15.93 -14.67
N TYR A 149 7.11 -15.60 -13.48
CA TYR A 149 7.65 -14.53 -12.63
C TYR A 149 7.91 -15.01 -11.21
N PHE A 150 8.86 -14.37 -10.54
CA PHE A 150 9.18 -14.57 -9.12
C PHE A 150 9.30 -13.21 -8.42
N LEU A 151 9.29 -13.17 -7.09
CA LEU A 151 9.41 -11.90 -6.35
C LEU A 151 10.87 -11.49 -6.18
N SER A 152 11.21 -10.22 -6.38
CA SER A 152 12.49 -9.69 -5.92
C SER A 152 12.54 -9.60 -4.38
N GLY A 153 13.71 -9.29 -3.83
CA GLY A 153 13.80 -8.67 -2.51
C GLY A 153 13.16 -7.28 -2.48
N LEU A 154 13.32 -6.59 -1.35
CA LEU A 154 12.81 -5.23 -1.14
C LEU A 154 13.86 -4.18 -1.48
N CYS A 155 13.41 -3.02 -1.93
CA CYS A 155 14.22 -1.83 -2.16
C CYS A 155 13.47 -0.59 -1.63
N ASP A 156 14.11 0.24 -0.82
CA ASP A 156 13.49 1.48 -0.32
C ASP A 156 13.89 2.68 -1.18
N HIS A 157 12.96 3.63 -1.35
CA HIS A 157 13.13 4.88 -2.10
C HIS A 157 13.73 4.63 -3.48
N PHE A 158 13.00 3.84 -4.27
CA PHE A 158 13.47 3.32 -5.55
C PHE A 158 14.02 4.47 -6.40
N PRO A 159 15.26 4.37 -6.88
CA PRO A 159 15.94 5.47 -7.52
C PRO A 159 15.33 5.79 -8.89
N SER A 160 15.79 6.89 -9.47
CA SER A 160 15.45 7.23 -10.85
C SER A 160 15.72 6.05 -11.80
N ARG A 161 14.93 5.94 -12.87
CA ARG A 161 15.11 5.03 -14.01
C ARG A 161 16.56 4.97 -14.49
N ASP A 162 17.26 6.10 -14.47
CA ASP A 162 18.63 6.21 -14.99
C ASP A 162 19.70 5.71 -13.98
N ASP A 163 19.29 5.24 -12.80
CA ASP A 163 20.21 4.74 -11.78
C ASP A 163 20.53 3.26 -11.98
N ILE A 164 21.81 2.98 -12.21
CA ILE A 164 22.32 1.64 -12.52
C ILE A 164 22.63 0.80 -11.25
N ASN A 165 22.50 1.36 -10.05
CA ASN A 165 22.89 0.68 -8.80
C ASN A 165 21.68 0.29 -7.95
N LEU A 166 20.78 -0.51 -8.52
CA LEU A 166 19.65 -1.09 -7.80
C LEU A 166 20.11 -2.32 -7.01
N GLU A 167 19.92 -2.27 -5.69
CA GLU A 167 20.21 -3.39 -4.79
C GLU A 167 18.93 -3.78 -4.06
N PHE A 168 18.53 -5.05 -4.18
CA PHE A 168 17.39 -5.63 -3.47
C PHE A 168 17.85 -6.42 -2.24
N CYS A 169 17.06 -6.37 -1.16
CA CYS A 169 17.33 -7.10 0.07
C CYS A 169 16.13 -7.94 0.54
N PRO A 170 16.31 -9.25 0.80
CA PRO A 170 17.51 -10.02 0.49
C PRO A 170 17.68 -10.18 -1.03
N PRO A 171 18.90 -10.41 -1.54
CA PRO A 171 19.08 -10.92 -2.89
C PRO A 171 18.36 -12.26 -3.04
N ARG A 172 17.56 -12.42 -4.10
CA ARG A 172 16.81 -13.66 -4.38
C ARG A 172 17.20 -14.20 -5.74
N HIS A 173 17.27 -15.52 -5.89
CA HIS A 173 17.50 -16.19 -7.18
C HIS A 173 18.72 -15.68 -7.99
N ASN A 174 19.80 -15.29 -7.31
CA ASN A 174 20.99 -14.63 -7.91
C ASN A 174 20.68 -13.35 -8.71
N HIS A 175 19.47 -12.81 -8.57
CA HIS A 175 19.06 -11.57 -9.20
C HIS A 175 19.44 -10.40 -8.29
N ILE A 176 20.56 -9.76 -8.64
CA ILE A 176 21.07 -8.57 -7.93
C ILE A 176 20.43 -7.30 -8.51
N SER A 177 20.20 -7.26 -9.83
CA SER A 177 19.62 -6.12 -10.55
C SER A 177 19.12 -6.51 -11.95
N GLY A 178 18.03 -5.90 -12.43
CA GLY A 178 17.46 -6.09 -13.76
C GLY A 178 16.64 -4.87 -14.19
N PRO A 179 16.18 -4.77 -15.45
CA PRO A 179 15.40 -3.61 -15.90
C PRO A 179 14.03 -3.61 -15.20
N VAL A 180 13.78 -2.58 -14.40
CA VAL A 180 12.50 -2.37 -13.72
C VAL A 180 11.84 -1.16 -14.34
N ASP A 181 10.60 -1.29 -14.80
CA ASP A 181 9.86 -0.14 -15.33
C ASP A 181 8.35 -0.39 -15.38
N ASN A 182 7.59 0.70 -15.52
CA ASN A 182 6.15 0.64 -15.79
C ASN A 182 5.84 0.35 -17.27
N MET A 183 6.84 0.48 -18.14
CA MET A 183 6.67 0.39 -19.60
C MET A 183 7.89 -0.21 -20.30
N ALA A 184 7.66 -0.93 -21.41
CA ALA A 184 8.73 -1.43 -22.25
C ALA A 184 9.13 -0.37 -23.28
N PHE A 185 10.38 0.07 -23.26
CA PHE A 185 10.94 1.04 -24.22
C PHE A 185 11.49 0.41 -25.50
N GLU A 186 12.05 -0.78 -25.36
CA GLU A 186 12.76 -1.48 -26.42
C GLU A 186 12.28 -2.92 -26.51
N GLU A 187 12.34 -3.47 -27.71
CA GLU A 187 11.92 -4.84 -28.02
C GLU A 187 12.66 -5.86 -27.14
N TRP A 188 13.97 -5.69 -26.97
CA TRP A 188 14.81 -6.63 -26.22
C TRP A 188 14.62 -6.50 -24.71
N GLY A 189 14.15 -5.34 -24.24
CA GLY A 189 13.81 -5.09 -22.84
C GLY A 189 12.42 -5.62 -22.45
N ALA A 190 11.52 -5.80 -23.41
CA ALA A 190 10.13 -6.20 -23.14
C ALA A 190 10.02 -7.56 -22.44
N ALA A 191 10.90 -8.51 -22.77
CA ALA A 191 10.90 -9.85 -22.16
C ALA A 191 11.46 -9.88 -20.74
N ASN A 192 12.32 -8.93 -20.40
CA ASN A 192 13.10 -8.94 -19.16
C ASN A 192 12.63 -7.90 -18.14
N ILE A 193 11.62 -7.09 -18.49
CA ILE A 193 11.12 -6.02 -17.63
C ILE A 193 10.41 -6.59 -16.40
N ALA A 194 10.91 -6.18 -15.23
CA ALA A 194 10.28 -6.48 -13.96
C ALA A 194 9.19 -5.45 -13.65
N MET A 195 8.06 -5.92 -13.12
CA MET A 195 6.92 -5.07 -12.78
C MET A 195 7.09 -4.51 -11.36
N PRO A 196 7.28 -3.19 -11.16
CA PRO A 196 7.44 -2.59 -9.84
C PRO A 196 6.10 -2.43 -9.10
N PHE A 197 6.08 -2.65 -7.79
CA PHE A 197 4.95 -2.33 -6.93
C PHE A 197 5.35 -2.19 -5.46
N HIS A 198 4.52 -1.51 -4.67
CA HIS A 198 4.63 -1.61 -3.21
C HIS A 198 4.11 -2.98 -2.76
N PRO A 199 4.79 -3.72 -1.87
CA PRO A 199 4.33 -5.01 -1.37
C PRO A 199 2.89 -4.97 -0.83
N ALA A 200 2.56 -3.88 -0.12
CA ALA A 200 1.21 -3.64 0.39
C ALA A 200 0.15 -3.52 -0.71
N CYS A 201 0.50 -2.97 -1.88
CA CYS A 201 -0.42 -2.86 -3.02
C CYS A 201 -0.65 -4.22 -3.69
N LEU A 202 0.35 -5.10 -3.74
CA LEU A 202 0.16 -6.46 -4.23
C LEU A 202 -0.84 -7.21 -3.35
N GLU A 203 -0.79 -7.01 -2.04
CA GLU A 203 -1.79 -7.60 -1.14
C GLU A 203 -3.20 -7.08 -1.41
N VAL A 204 -3.38 -5.76 -1.63
CA VAL A 204 -4.69 -5.21 -2.03
C VAL A 204 -5.18 -5.85 -3.34
N PHE A 205 -4.29 -6.06 -4.32
CA PHE A 205 -4.63 -6.77 -5.56
C PHE A 205 -5.06 -8.22 -5.30
N LYS A 206 -4.29 -8.96 -4.48
CA LYS A 206 -4.63 -10.35 -4.10
C LYS A 206 -6.02 -10.41 -3.47
N ARG A 207 -6.36 -9.48 -2.56
CA ARG A 207 -7.68 -9.39 -1.94
C ARG A 207 -8.78 -9.06 -2.95
N ALA A 208 -8.56 -8.08 -3.83
CA ALA A 208 -9.52 -7.73 -4.87
C ALA A 208 -9.78 -8.89 -5.84
N ALA A 209 -8.73 -9.59 -6.27
CA ALA A 209 -8.82 -10.76 -7.13
C ALA A 209 -9.57 -11.91 -6.45
N LYS A 210 -9.25 -12.21 -5.18
CA LYS A 210 -9.96 -13.23 -4.39
C LYS A 210 -11.44 -12.88 -4.21
N TYR A 211 -11.76 -11.61 -3.95
CA TYR A 211 -13.14 -11.15 -3.80
C TYR A 211 -13.95 -11.33 -5.08
N ARG A 212 -13.39 -10.99 -6.25
CA ARG A 212 -14.09 -11.06 -7.55
C ARG A 212 -14.11 -12.45 -8.19
N PHE A 213 -12.98 -13.15 -8.15
CA PHE A 213 -12.77 -14.38 -8.91
C PHE A 213 -12.67 -15.62 -8.01
N GLY A 214 -12.69 -15.47 -6.68
CA GLY A 214 -12.49 -16.56 -5.73
C GLY A 214 -11.06 -17.12 -5.69
N ARG A 215 -10.16 -16.61 -6.55
CA ARG A 215 -8.76 -17.04 -6.67
C ARG A 215 -7.85 -15.87 -7.03
N VAL A 216 -6.57 -16.02 -6.69
CA VAL A 216 -5.49 -15.12 -7.12
C VAL A 216 -4.74 -15.77 -8.27
N SER A 217 -4.50 -15.05 -9.36
CA SER A 217 -3.60 -15.49 -10.43
C SER A 217 -2.58 -14.42 -10.74
N ILE A 218 -1.33 -14.67 -10.32
CA ILE A 218 -0.20 -13.78 -10.64
C ILE A 218 0.13 -13.84 -12.13
N LYS A 219 -0.05 -14.98 -12.79
CA LYS A 219 0.08 -15.10 -14.24
C LYS A 219 -0.82 -14.10 -14.99
N LEU A 220 -2.10 -14.03 -14.65
CA LEU A 220 -3.01 -13.09 -15.32
C LEU A 220 -2.62 -11.62 -15.08
N LEU A 221 -2.09 -11.30 -13.90
CA LEU A 221 -1.55 -9.97 -13.60
C LEU A 221 -0.34 -9.65 -14.48
N THR A 222 0.60 -10.58 -14.61
CA THR A 222 1.82 -10.38 -15.40
C THR A 222 1.54 -10.37 -16.91
N ASP A 223 0.57 -11.18 -17.38
CA ASP A 223 0.09 -11.15 -18.77
C ASP A 223 -0.52 -9.78 -19.10
N TRP A 224 -1.39 -9.25 -18.22
CA TRP A 224 -1.94 -7.90 -18.37
C TRP A 224 -0.83 -6.85 -18.40
N PHE A 225 0.14 -6.94 -17.49
CA PHE A 225 1.28 -6.03 -17.48
C PHE A 225 2.05 -6.08 -18.80
N ARG A 226 2.35 -7.27 -19.33
CA ARG A 226 3.01 -7.42 -20.64
C ARG A 226 2.21 -6.81 -21.77
N LEU A 227 0.87 -6.89 -21.75
CA LEU A 227 -0.02 -6.29 -22.75
C LEU A 227 -0.15 -4.76 -22.63
N GLU A 228 0.00 -4.20 -21.42
CA GLU A 228 -0.21 -2.79 -21.12
C GLU A 228 1.03 -2.02 -20.64
N ALA A 229 2.23 -2.60 -20.72
CA ALA A 229 3.51 -1.96 -20.44
C ALA A 229 3.83 -0.89 -21.51
N ASP A 230 3.10 0.21 -21.46
CA ASP A 230 3.09 1.32 -22.41
C ASP A 230 2.87 2.65 -21.70
N TRP A 231 3.57 3.70 -22.18
CA TRP A 231 3.52 5.02 -21.55
C TRP A 231 2.12 5.62 -21.55
N THR A 232 1.40 5.52 -22.67
CA THR A 232 0.07 6.14 -22.85
C THR A 232 -0.96 5.42 -22.00
N LEU A 233 -0.89 4.08 -21.98
CA LEU A 233 -1.77 3.26 -21.15
C LEU A 233 -1.55 3.55 -19.66
N PHE A 234 -0.30 3.68 -19.22
CA PHE A 234 0.03 3.91 -17.82
C PHE A 234 -0.25 5.35 -17.32
N ASN A 235 0.10 6.36 -18.12
CA ASN A 235 0.05 7.78 -17.70
C ASN A 235 -1.22 8.50 -18.10
N GLU A 236 -1.75 8.26 -19.30
CA GLU A 236 -2.87 9.04 -19.83
C GLU A 236 -4.22 8.32 -19.72
N LYS A 237 -4.24 7.01 -20.00
CA LYS A 237 -5.49 6.25 -20.12
C LYS A 237 -5.92 5.52 -18.86
N PHE A 238 -5.00 5.23 -17.94
CA PHE A 238 -5.37 4.60 -16.68
C PHE A 238 -6.13 5.61 -15.80
N PRO A 239 -7.36 5.31 -15.35
CA PRO A 239 -8.21 6.25 -14.61
C PRO A 239 -7.80 6.38 -13.15
N ARG A 240 -6.58 6.86 -12.89
CA ARG A 240 -6.06 7.09 -11.54
C ARG A 240 -6.83 8.23 -10.86
N HIS A 241 -6.80 8.22 -9.52
CA HIS A 241 -7.30 9.34 -8.71
C HIS A 241 -6.60 10.66 -9.08
N GLU A 242 -7.34 11.77 -9.07
CA GLU A 242 -6.83 13.10 -9.46
C GLU A 242 -5.56 13.50 -8.69
N SER A 243 -5.52 13.29 -7.38
CA SER A 243 -4.34 13.56 -6.54
C SER A 243 -3.10 12.78 -6.97
N VAL A 244 -3.26 11.55 -7.49
CA VAL A 244 -2.12 10.75 -8.01
C VAL A 244 -1.60 11.39 -9.29
N ILE A 245 -2.50 11.78 -10.20
CA ILE A 245 -2.14 12.44 -11.46
C ILE A 245 -1.43 13.76 -11.17
N ALA A 246 -1.98 14.58 -10.27
CA ALA A 246 -1.42 15.87 -9.89
C ALA A 246 -0.07 15.76 -9.16
N SER A 247 0.24 14.60 -8.56
CA SER A 247 1.51 14.37 -7.87
C SER A 247 2.63 13.85 -8.80
N ARG A 248 2.28 13.38 -10.00
CA ARG A 248 3.19 12.77 -10.98
C ARG A 248 3.82 13.81 -11.90
N GLU A 249 4.84 14.49 -11.39
CA GLU A 249 5.67 15.39 -12.19
C GLU A 249 7.04 14.74 -12.47
N GLN A 250 8.07 15.54 -12.78
CA GLN A 250 9.45 15.04 -12.89
C GLN A 250 9.91 14.31 -11.61
N PHE A 251 9.40 14.76 -10.45
CA PHE A 251 9.54 14.15 -9.13
C PHE A 251 8.16 14.09 -8.45
N TRP A 252 7.99 13.17 -7.50
CA TRP A 252 6.75 13.12 -6.73
C TRP A 252 6.50 14.41 -5.93
N ILE A 253 5.32 15.01 -6.13
CA ILE A 253 4.91 16.24 -5.45
C ILE A 253 4.09 15.90 -4.21
N HIS A 254 4.50 16.44 -3.05
CA HIS A 254 3.87 16.18 -1.76
C HIS A 254 2.88 17.30 -1.42
N SER A 255 1.67 17.22 -1.97
CA SER A 255 0.63 18.23 -1.76
C SER A 255 -0.05 18.07 -0.39
N ARG A 256 -0.35 19.20 0.27
CA ARG A 256 -1.12 19.24 1.52
C ARG A 256 -2.55 18.73 1.27
N GLY A 257 -3.04 17.83 2.13
CA GLY A 257 -4.34 17.18 2.00
C GLY A 257 -4.31 15.84 1.25
N ASP A 258 -3.19 15.54 0.57
CA ASP A 258 -2.95 14.29 -0.16
C ASP A 258 -2.04 13.31 0.60
N GLU A 259 -1.80 13.54 1.90
CA GLU A 259 -0.94 12.70 2.73
C GLU A 259 -1.41 11.24 2.75
N TRP A 260 -2.72 11.03 2.66
CA TRP A 260 -3.33 9.71 2.57
C TRP A 260 -2.86 8.87 1.37
N LEU A 261 -2.30 9.47 0.31
CA LEU A 261 -1.69 8.71 -0.79
C LEU A 261 -0.48 7.89 -0.33
N ALA A 262 0.23 8.37 0.69
CA ALA A 262 1.43 7.77 1.26
C ALA A 262 1.19 7.11 2.62
N ALA A 263 -0.06 6.77 2.93
CA ALA A 263 -0.40 6.00 4.13
C ALA A 263 -0.46 4.50 3.83
N ASN A 264 0.05 3.67 4.75
CA ASN A 264 0.10 2.23 4.62
C ASN A 264 -1.33 1.67 4.58
N PRO A 265 -1.71 0.96 3.51
CA PRO A 265 -3.06 0.44 3.39
C PRO A 265 -3.29 -0.82 4.22
N LEU A 266 -2.28 -1.48 4.78
CA LEU A 266 -2.45 -2.71 5.55
C LEU A 266 -2.47 -2.45 7.05
N PHE A 267 -1.46 -1.74 7.56
CA PHE A 267 -1.29 -1.46 8.99
C PHE A 267 -1.86 -0.07 9.30
N ILE A 268 -3.06 -0.05 9.88
CA ILE A 268 -3.83 1.18 10.09
C ILE A 268 -4.12 1.30 11.60
N PRO A 269 -3.27 2.01 12.38
CA PRO A 269 -3.36 1.99 13.84
C PRO A 269 -4.73 2.42 14.38
N ILE A 270 -5.36 3.44 13.77
CA ILE A 270 -6.69 3.91 14.18
C ILE A 270 -7.75 2.83 13.93
N LEU A 271 -7.61 2.02 12.87
CA LEU A 271 -8.54 0.95 12.57
C LEU A 271 -8.45 -0.19 13.59
N ASP A 272 -7.24 -0.51 14.06
CA ASP A 272 -7.03 -1.52 15.12
C ASP A 272 -7.72 -1.11 16.43
N HIS A 273 -7.70 0.19 16.76
CA HIS A 273 -8.45 0.72 17.89
C HIS A 273 -9.97 0.56 17.72
N ILE A 274 -10.51 0.91 16.54
CA ILE A 274 -11.93 0.72 16.21
C ILE A 274 -12.32 -0.77 16.36
N PHE A 275 -11.49 -1.68 15.83
CA PHE A 275 -11.74 -3.12 15.96
C PHE A 275 -11.78 -3.58 17.42
N GLY A 276 -10.84 -3.12 18.24
CA GLY A 276 -10.84 -3.40 19.68
C GLY A 276 -12.13 -2.96 20.37
N ASP A 277 -12.64 -1.78 20.02
CA ASP A 277 -13.82 -1.18 20.62
C ASP A 277 -15.14 -1.88 20.22
N VAL A 278 -15.22 -2.42 19.00
CA VAL A 278 -16.44 -3.07 18.47
C VAL A 278 -16.53 -4.56 18.79
N THR A 279 -15.44 -5.22 19.18
CA THR A 279 -15.38 -6.68 19.47
C THR A 279 -15.54 -7.01 20.97
N ASN A 280 -16.11 -6.10 21.77
CA ASN A 280 -16.30 -6.33 23.21
C ASN A 280 -17.20 -7.55 23.51
N LYS A 281 -16.64 -8.52 24.26
CA LYS A 281 -17.23 -9.85 24.51
C LYS A 281 -18.37 -9.87 25.55
N GLU A 282 -18.58 -8.76 26.27
CA GLU A 282 -19.56 -8.69 27.36
C GLU A 282 -20.99 -8.36 26.89
N ASP A 283 -21.16 -7.88 25.66
CA ASP A 283 -22.47 -7.49 25.14
C ASP A 283 -23.19 -8.65 24.43
N THR A 284 -24.16 -9.26 25.11
CA THR A 284 -25.15 -10.19 24.51
C THR A 284 -26.00 -9.57 23.38
N ILE A 285 -25.78 -8.29 23.06
CA ILE A 285 -26.52 -7.48 22.09
C ILE A 285 -25.98 -7.66 20.65
N ASN A 286 -24.81 -8.27 20.45
CA ASN A 286 -24.15 -8.34 19.14
C ASN A 286 -24.60 -9.49 18.22
N HIS A 287 -25.68 -10.22 18.54
CA HIS A 287 -26.21 -11.25 17.63
C HIS A 287 -26.73 -10.63 16.33
N LEU A 288 -26.55 -11.31 15.20
CA LEU A 288 -26.87 -10.80 13.85
C LEU A 288 -28.34 -10.39 13.65
N ASP A 289 -29.25 -10.96 14.44
CA ASP A 289 -30.70 -10.69 14.40
C ASP A 289 -31.14 -9.56 15.35
N ASN A 290 -30.25 -9.09 16.23
CA ASN A 290 -30.60 -8.11 17.24
C ASN A 290 -30.71 -6.71 16.63
N GLY A 291 -31.74 -5.97 17.07
CA GLY A 291 -31.94 -4.57 16.72
C GLY A 291 -30.90 -3.65 17.37
N VAL A 292 -30.37 -2.70 16.59
CA VAL A 292 -29.25 -1.85 17.03
C VAL A 292 -29.65 -0.53 17.67
N PHE A 293 -30.91 -0.11 17.56
CA PHE A 293 -31.35 1.21 18.03
C PHE A 293 -32.06 1.09 19.38
N ALA A 294 -31.82 2.02 20.31
CA ALA A 294 -32.64 2.09 21.51
C ALA A 294 -34.08 2.50 21.12
N LEU A 295 -35.06 1.64 21.39
CA LEU A 295 -36.47 2.02 21.33
C LEU A 295 -36.78 2.95 22.51
N GLY A 296 -36.38 4.21 22.40
CA GLY A 296 -36.90 5.25 23.27
C GLY A 296 -38.43 5.35 23.15
N THR A 297 -39.06 6.07 24.07
CA THR A 297 -40.50 6.29 24.30
C THR A 297 -41.35 6.78 23.10
N ARG A 298 -40.84 6.74 21.85
CA ARG A 298 -41.57 7.01 20.60
C ARG A 298 -42.73 6.04 20.33
N LEU A 299 -42.76 4.87 20.97
CA LEU A 299 -43.91 3.98 20.92
C LEU A 299 -45.16 4.55 21.64
N ALA A 300 -45.01 5.62 22.44
CA ALA A 300 -46.11 6.16 23.25
C ALA A 300 -46.96 7.23 22.55
N THR A 301 -46.59 7.69 21.34
CA THR A 301 -47.29 8.83 20.68
C THR A 301 -47.85 8.53 19.30
N HIS A 302 -47.94 7.26 18.88
CA HIS A 302 -48.66 6.94 17.64
C HIS A 302 -50.17 7.01 17.90
N ASP A 303 -50.73 8.12 17.44
CA ASP A 303 -52.15 8.42 17.39
C ASP A 303 -52.93 7.29 16.69
N GLN A 304 -54.12 6.96 17.20
CA GLN A 304 -54.89 5.73 16.92
C GLN A 304 -55.52 5.66 15.51
N HIS A 305 -54.95 6.34 14.53
CA HIS A 305 -55.44 6.36 13.17
C HIS A 305 -54.34 6.02 12.18
N THR A 306 -54.13 4.73 11.95
CA THR A 306 -53.46 4.29 10.72
C THR A 306 -54.07 2.97 10.25
N GLU A 307 -54.38 2.91 8.96
CA GLU A 307 -54.63 1.67 8.24
C GLU A 307 -53.59 0.61 8.63
N LEU A 308 -54.00 -0.66 8.70
CA LEU A 308 -53.14 -1.79 9.05
C LEU A 308 -51.79 -1.70 8.31
N ASP A 309 -50.73 -1.39 9.03
CA ASP A 309 -49.37 -1.37 8.50
C ASP A 309 -48.99 -2.79 8.05
N ILE A 310 -49.00 -3.00 6.73
CA ILE A 310 -48.74 -4.29 6.11
C ILE A 310 -47.37 -4.87 6.51
N PHE A 311 -46.39 -4.01 6.85
CA PHE A 311 -45.06 -4.45 7.26
C PHE A 311 -45.05 -4.96 8.69
N GLN A 312 -45.89 -4.40 9.57
CA GLN A 312 -46.08 -4.97 10.91
C GLN A 312 -46.78 -6.33 10.85
N VAL A 313 -47.71 -6.51 9.91
CA VAL A 313 -48.41 -7.80 9.70
C VAL A 313 -47.48 -8.88 9.16
N LEU A 314 -46.53 -8.53 8.27
CA LEU A 314 -45.55 -9.46 7.71
C LEU A 314 -44.55 -9.99 8.75
N GLY A 315 -44.32 -9.26 9.84
CA GLY A 315 -43.42 -9.62 10.92
C GLY A 315 -41.94 -9.38 10.62
N THR A 316 -41.14 -9.27 11.68
CA THR A 316 -39.73 -8.83 11.63
C THR A 316 -38.84 -9.68 10.72
N LYS A 317 -39.04 -11.00 10.69
CA LYS A 317 -38.24 -11.91 9.84
C LYS A 317 -38.39 -11.65 8.35
N PHE A 318 -39.60 -11.28 7.89
CA PHE A 318 -39.81 -10.95 6.48
C PHE A 318 -39.31 -9.54 6.16
N CYS A 319 -39.48 -8.59 7.08
CA CYS A 319 -38.90 -7.25 6.97
C CYS A 319 -37.36 -7.30 6.86
N HIS A 320 -36.69 -8.14 7.66
CA HIS A 320 -35.24 -8.31 7.56
C HIS A 320 -34.81 -8.87 6.20
N LYS A 321 -35.56 -9.82 5.62
CA LYS A 321 -35.29 -10.30 4.25
C LYS A 321 -35.49 -9.22 3.20
N LEU A 322 -36.48 -8.33 3.38
CA LEU A 322 -36.71 -7.20 2.47
C LEU A 322 -35.53 -6.22 2.47
N LEU A 323 -34.89 -6.01 3.62
CA LEU A 323 -33.70 -5.13 3.71
C LEU A 323 -32.59 -5.53 2.73
N ASN A 324 -32.44 -6.83 2.43
CA ASN A 324 -31.41 -7.32 1.51
C ASN A 324 -31.60 -6.86 0.06
N TYR A 325 -32.80 -6.38 -0.30
CA TYR A 325 -33.16 -5.94 -1.65
C TYR A 325 -33.30 -4.42 -1.77
N LEU A 326 -33.06 -3.67 -0.70
CA LEU A 326 -33.29 -2.23 -0.65
C LEU A 326 -31.97 -1.48 -0.60
N ASP A 327 -31.90 -0.35 -1.31
CA ASP A 327 -30.79 0.59 -1.15
C ASP A 327 -30.87 1.25 0.25
N PRO A 328 -29.73 1.59 0.88
CA PRO A 328 -29.72 2.25 2.18
C PRO A 328 -30.57 3.53 2.25
N ARG A 329 -30.73 4.24 1.13
CA ARG A 329 -31.61 5.40 1.05
C ARG A 329 -33.09 5.01 1.22
N ASP A 330 -33.50 3.91 0.60
CA ASP A 330 -34.87 3.40 0.72
C ASP A 330 -35.13 2.87 2.13
N VAL A 331 -34.15 2.20 2.73
CA VAL A 331 -34.20 1.79 4.14
C VAL A 331 -34.36 3.00 5.05
N ALA A 332 -33.58 4.07 4.85
CA ALA A 332 -33.71 5.30 5.62
C ALA A 332 -35.09 5.95 5.48
N ASN A 333 -35.68 5.95 4.28
CA ASN A 333 -37.03 6.44 4.05
C ASN A 333 -38.09 5.56 4.75
N LEU A 334 -37.98 4.23 4.67
CA LEU A 334 -38.90 3.31 5.35
C LEU A 334 -38.89 3.50 6.86
N ARG A 335 -37.73 3.79 7.46
CA ARG A 335 -37.61 4.12 8.89
C ARG A 335 -38.40 5.35 9.33
N LEU A 336 -38.70 6.27 8.41
CA LEU A 336 -39.49 7.47 8.69
C LEU A 336 -41.00 7.22 8.54
N VAL A 337 -41.39 6.17 7.81
CA VAL A 337 -42.78 5.92 7.40
C VAL A 337 -43.45 4.81 8.20
N THR A 338 -42.70 3.77 8.60
CA THR A 338 -43.26 2.61 9.30
C THR A 338 -42.44 2.21 10.53
N PRO A 339 -43.09 1.93 11.67
CA PRO A 339 -42.45 1.38 12.86
C PRO A 339 -41.73 0.05 12.62
N ALA A 340 -42.15 -0.74 11.63
CA ALA A 340 -41.61 -2.08 11.35
C ALA A 340 -40.11 -2.06 11.00
N PHE A 341 -39.58 -0.92 10.56
CA PHE A 341 -38.16 -0.75 10.19
C PHE A 341 -37.38 0.12 11.18
N LEU A 342 -37.99 0.59 12.28
CA LEU A 342 -37.28 1.43 13.27
C LEU A 342 -36.05 0.73 13.85
N GLN A 343 -36.17 -0.58 14.10
CA GLN A 343 -35.07 -1.47 14.41
C GLN A 343 -34.47 -2.05 13.14
N LEU A 344 -33.15 -1.96 13.01
CA LEU A 344 -32.41 -2.66 11.98
C LEU A 344 -31.53 -3.72 12.64
N PRO A 345 -31.44 -4.92 12.06
CA PRO A 345 -30.60 -5.98 12.60
C PRO A 345 -29.12 -5.71 12.35
N GLN A 346 -28.24 -6.26 13.19
CA GLN A 346 -26.79 -6.22 12.98
C GLN A 346 -26.36 -6.78 11.61
N SER A 347 -27.04 -7.82 11.12
CA SER A 347 -26.82 -8.40 9.77
C SER A 347 -27.00 -7.40 8.63
N PHE A 348 -27.87 -6.39 8.78
CA PHE A 348 -28.02 -5.33 7.78
C PHE A 348 -26.73 -4.52 7.63
N PHE A 349 -26.09 -4.15 8.74
CA PHE A 349 -24.85 -3.38 8.71
C PHE A 349 -23.66 -4.22 8.23
N LEU A 350 -23.61 -5.51 8.58
CA LEU A 350 -22.63 -6.43 8.01
C LEU A 350 -22.74 -6.49 6.47
N GLN A 351 -23.97 -6.63 5.95
CA GLN A 351 -24.22 -6.62 4.51
C GLN A 351 -23.83 -5.27 3.90
N LEU A 352 -24.18 -4.16 4.55
CA LEU A 352 -23.85 -2.82 4.10
C LEU A 352 -22.34 -2.61 3.98
N ILE A 353 -21.58 -3.04 4.98
CA ILE A 353 -20.11 -3.01 4.97
C ILE A 353 -19.57 -3.88 3.83
N SER A 354 -20.07 -5.11 3.69
CA SER A 354 -19.62 -6.03 2.64
C SER A 354 -19.85 -5.47 1.23
N GLN A 355 -20.95 -4.76 1.03
CA GLN A 355 -21.31 -4.17 -0.28
C GLN A 355 -20.61 -2.83 -0.55
N GLN A 356 -20.55 -1.93 0.43
CA GLN A 356 -20.05 -0.57 0.23
C GLN A 356 -18.55 -0.43 0.53
N MET A 357 -17.98 -1.33 1.32
CA MET A 357 -16.58 -1.29 1.75
C MET A 357 -15.93 -2.67 1.58
N PRO A 358 -15.95 -3.28 0.37
CA PRO A 358 -15.32 -4.59 0.15
C PRO A 358 -13.81 -4.60 0.42
N TRP A 359 -13.16 -3.43 0.42
CA TRP A 359 -11.77 -3.25 0.85
C TRP A 359 -11.55 -3.37 2.36
N LEU A 360 -12.60 -3.42 3.19
CA LEU A 360 -12.51 -3.79 4.61
C LEU A 360 -12.51 -5.32 4.73
N TRP A 361 -11.44 -5.95 4.28
CA TRP A 361 -11.35 -7.41 4.17
C TRP A 361 -11.23 -8.12 5.51
N GLU A 362 -10.99 -7.43 6.61
CA GLU A 362 -11.01 -7.98 7.96
C GLU A 362 -12.39 -8.57 8.33
N VAL A 363 -13.42 -8.21 7.56
CA VAL A 363 -14.80 -8.71 7.67
C VAL A 363 -15.01 -10.05 6.97
N TRP A 364 -14.23 -10.38 5.93
CA TRP A 364 -14.53 -11.52 5.05
C TRP A 364 -13.31 -12.37 4.65
N CYS A 365 -12.09 -11.93 4.94
CA CYS A 365 -10.85 -12.61 4.59
C CYS A 365 -9.97 -12.82 5.81
N GLN A 366 -9.57 -14.07 6.03
CA GLN A 366 -8.73 -14.50 7.16
C GLN A 366 -7.25 -14.69 6.76
N ASP A 367 -6.88 -14.33 5.54
CA ASP A 367 -5.53 -14.55 5.03
C ASP A 367 -4.54 -13.65 5.77
N SER A 368 -3.44 -14.23 6.25
CA SER A 368 -2.35 -13.47 6.85
C SER A 368 -1.67 -12.55 5.84
N TYR A 369 -1.22 -11.37 6.29
CA TYR A 369 -0.44 -10.49 5.41
C TYR A 369 0.91 -11.10 5.09
N PRO A 370 1.37 -10.99 3.83
CA PRO A 370 2.64 -11.55 3.41
C PRO A 370 3.79 -10.86 4.13
N LYS A 371 4.86 -11.62 4.37
CA LYS A 371 6.08 -11.14 5.01
C LYS A 371 6.64 -9.87 4.36
N TRP A 372 6.57 -9.81 3.04
CA TRP A 372 7.13 -8.72 2.23
C TRP A 372 6.46 -7.37 2.47
N ALA A 373 5.24 -7.37 3.01
CA ALA A 373 4.53 -6.13 3.32
C ALA A 373 4.81 -5.59 4.73
N ARG A 374 5.49 -6.35 5.59
CA ARG A 374 5.76 -5.97 7.00
C ARG A 374 7.05 -5.19 7.18
N TYR A 375 8.01 -5.42 6.29
CA TYR A 375 9.38 -4.93 6.43
C TYR A 375 9.71 -3.89 5.35
N THR A 376 10.62 -3.00 5.70
CA THR A 376 11.35 -2.14 4.77
C THR A 376 12.65 -2.84 4.34
N ALA A 377 13.22 -2.42 3.20
CA ALA A 377 14.52 -2.95 2.77
C ALA A 377 15.62 -2.61 3.80
N ARG A 378 15.54 -1.43 4.41
CA ARG A 378 16.45 -0.96 5.45
C ARG A 378 16.48 -1.88 6.67
N GLU A 379 15.33 -2.26 7.21
CA GLU A 379 15.26 -3.16 8.36
C GLU A 379 15.95 -4.50 8.05
N LEU A 380 15.70 -5.05 6.86
CA LEU A 380 16.36 -6.27 6.40
C LEU A 380 17.88 -6.08 6.26
N TRP A 381 18.35 -4.94 5.77
CA TRP A 381 19.79 -4.64 5.71
C TRP A 381 20.42 -4.51 7.10
N GLU A 382 19.78 -3.82 8.04
CA GLU A 382 20.28 -3.66 9.41
C GLU A 382 20.39 -5.01 10.12
N ASP A 383 19.39 -5.89 9.95
CA ASP A 383 19.42 -7.23 10.53
C ASP A 383 20.48 -8.12 9.88
N ARG A 384 20.70 -7.97 8.56
CA ARG A 384 21.83 -8.62 7.89
C ARG A 384 23.15 -8.28 8.54
N GLN A 385 23.39 -6.98 8.74
CA GLN A 385 24.64 -6.47 9.29
C GLN A 385 24.85 -6.96 10.72
N ARG A 386 23.79 -6.99 11.54
CA ARG A 386 23.83 -7.55 12.90
C ARG A 386 24.21 -9.03 12.89
N TRP A 387 23.61 -9.83 12.01
CA TRP A 387 23.92 -11.25 11.87
C TRP A 387 25.38 -11.47 11.41
N GLU A 388 25.83 -10.72 10.39
CA GLU A 388 27.20 -10.80 9.89
C GLU A 388 28.21 -10.45 10.99
N GLN A 389 27.95 -9.40 11.78
CA GLN A 389 28.79 -9.01 12.91
C GLN A 389 28.83 -10.07 14.01
N ALA A 390 27.68 -10.66 14.37
CA ALA A 390 27.61 -11.71 15.39
C ALA A 390 28.38 -12.99 14.98
N ASN A 391 28.41 -13.30 13.69
CA ASN A 391 29.05 -14.51 13.16
C ASN A 391 30.49 -14.27 12.64
N SER A 392 31.01 -13.04 12.73
CA SER A 392 32.38 -12.69 12.31
C SER A 392 33.49 -13.27 13.20
N HIS A 393 33.15 -13.91 14.32
CA HIS A 393 34.12 -14.49 15.27
C HIS A 393 34.34 -16.02 15.14
N GLY A 394 33.74 -16.67 14.14
CA GLY A 394 34.03 -18.06 13.78
C GLY A 394 35.08 -18.14 12.66
N GLU A 395 36.28 -18.66 12.97
CA GLU A 395 37.34 -18.90 11.98
C GLU A 395 36.94 -20.02 10.99
N GLU A 396 36.39 -19.65 9.83
CA GLU A 396 36.64 -20.33 8.55
C GLU A 396 36.14 -19.47 7.38
N ARG A 397 37.08 -18.87 6.63
CA ARG A 397 36.80 -18.25 5.33
C ARG A 397 36.46 -19.34 4.32
N VAL A 398 35.19 -19.74 4.25
CA VAL A 398 34.68 -20.42 3.06
C VAL A 398 34.31 -19.33 2.06
N ALA A 399 35.12 -19.20 1.02
CA ALA A 399 34.99 -18.21 -0.05
C ALA A 399 33.77 -18.44 -0.99
N ASP A 400 32.81 -19.27 -0.56
CA ASP A 400 31.58 -19.65 -1.29
C ASP A 400 30.32 -19.54 -0.41
N ILE A 401 30.38 -18.79 0.70
CA ILE A 401 29.23 -18.56 1.58
C ILE A 401 28.32 -17.47 0.98
N SER A 402 27.49 -17.83 0.00
CA SER A 402 26.11 -17.35 0.02
C SER A 402 25.35 -18.36 0.88
N PRO A 403 25.28 -18.13 2.20
CA PRO A 403 23.97 -18.00 2.77
C PRO A 403 24.01 -17.05 3.97
N TRP A 404 23.50 -15.84 3.78
CA TRP A 404 22.38 -15.55 4.65
C TRP A 404 21.36 -16.64 4.29
N ASN A 405 21.31 -17.73 5.05
CA ASN A 405 20.19 -18.65 4.98
C ASN A 405 19.05 -17.74 5.37
N ALA A 406 18.35 -17.19 4.37
CA ALA A 406 17.26 -16.28 4.59
C ALA A 406 16.38 -16.91 5.68
N GLN A 407 16.19 -18.24 5.63
CA GLN A 407 15.61 -19.09 6.67
C GLN A 407 15.99 -18.84 8.15
N GLU A 408 17.26 -18.65 8.52
CA GLU A 408 17.67 -18.60 9.94
C GLU A 408 17.47 -17.22 10.58
N ALA A 409 17.79 -16.12 9.89
CA ALA A 409 17.36 -14.80 10.38
C ALA A 409 15.88 -14.54 10.10
N GLN A 410 15.30 -15.13 9.04
CA GLN A 410 13.85 -15.11 8.82
C GLN A 410 13.13 -15.78 10.00
N LYS A 411 13.60 -16.93 10.52
CA LYS A 411 13.03 -17.58 11.71
C LYS A 411 13.07 -16.72 12.99
N GLN A 412 14.03 -15.82 13.14
CA GLN A 412 14.12 -14.92 14.30
C GLN A 412 13.27 -13.65 14.13
N LEU A 413 12.98 -13.25 12.88
CA LEU A 413 12.12 -12.11 12.54
C LEU A 413 10.63 -12.44 12.53
N TYR A 414 10.26 -13.71 12.29
CA TYR A 414 8.86 -14.13 12.30
C TYR A 414 8.29 -14.17 13.71
N ASP A 415 7.70 -13.05 14.11
CA ASP A 415 6.63 -13.10 15.07
C ASP A 415 5.30 -13.40 14.33
N ASP A 416 4.92 -14.67 14.32
CA ASP A 416 3.58 -15.13 13.93
C ASP A 416 2.49 -14.64 14.91
N SER A 417 2.84 -13.93 15.99
CA SER A 417 1.91 -13.57 17.05
C SER A 417 1.03 -12.37 16.79
N LEU A 418 1.23 -11.58 15.71
CA LEU A 418 0.30 -10.48 15.40
C LEU A 418 -1.03 -11.07 14.95
N PRO A 419 -2.05 -11.11 15.83
CA PRO A 419 -3.32 -11.71 15.49
C PRO A 419 -3.98 -10.75 14.52
N GLN A 420 -4.38 -11.25 13.34
CA GLN A 420 -5.27 -10.47 12.53
C GLN A 420 -6.61 -10.33 13.26
N PRO A 421 -7.19 -9.12 13.32
CA PRO A 421 -8.55 -8.96 13.78
C PRO A 421 -9.47 -9.56 12.71
N VAL A 422 -9.67 -10.87 12.74
CA VAL A 422 -10.83 -11.47 12.10
C VAL A 422 -12.01 -11.03 12.94
N LEU A 423 -12.83 -10.13 12.39
CA LEU A 423 -14.03 -9.69 13.07
C LEU A 423 -14.99 -10.88 13.19
N LEU A 424 -15.24 -11.31 14.43
CA LEU A 424 -16.04 -12.50 14.74
C LEU A 424 -17.53 -12.17 14.84
N GLU A 425 -18.36 -13.21 15.01
CA GLU A 425 -19.81 -13.13 15.22
C GLU A 425 -20.25 -12.21 16.37
N GLN A 426 -19.33 -11.78 17.26
CA GLN A 426 -19.58 -10.89 18.39
C GLN A 426 -19.31 -9.41 18.08
N THR A 427 -19.14 -9.05 16.80
CA THR A 427 -18.85 -7.67 16.37
C THR A 427 -20.13 -6.82 16.35
N ASN A 428 -20.07 -5.62 16.92
CA ASN A 428 -21.11 -4.61 16.75
C ASN A 428 -20.97 -3.95 15.36
N TRP A 429 -21.61 -4.52 14.35
CA TRP A 429 -21.53 -4.07 12.95
C TRP A 429 -22.06 -2.66 12.72
N TYR A 430 -23.11 -2.26 13.43
CA TYR A 430 -23.60 -0.87 13.39
C TYR A 430 -22.53 0.11 13.87
N ARG A 431 -21.95 -0.17 15.04
CA ARG A 431 -20.90 0.68 15.62
C ARG A 431 -19.68 0.74 14.72
N LEU A 432 -19.25 -0.39 14.15
CA LEU A 432 -18.15 -0.43 13.19
C LEU A 432 -18.44 0.45 11.96
N TYR A 433 -19.63 0.33 11.36
CA TYR A 433 -20.02 1.16 10.23
C TYR A 433 -20.01 2.65 10.59
N SER A 434 -20.59 3.01 11.74
CA SER A 434 -20.64 4.40 12.22
C SER A 434 -19.25 4.97 12.48
N GLU A 435 -18.40 4.29 13.24
CA GLU A 435 -17.07 4.78 13.61
C GLU A 435 -16.16 4.95 12.39
N ILE A 436 -16.19 4.03 11.43
CA ILE A 436 -15.44 4.20 10.17
C ILE A 436 -15.89 5.45 9.41
N ARG A 437 -17.19 5.73 9.39
CA ARG A 437 -17.76 6.88 8.67
C ARG A 437 -17.46 8.19 9.39
N GLU A 438 -17.49 8.19 10.72
CA GLU A 438 -17.18 9.36 11.56
C GLU A 438 -15.67 9.71 11.51
N GLU A 439 -14.80 8.70 11.60
CA GLU A 439 -13.33 8.87 11.60
C GLU A 439 -12.71 8.84 10.19
N TRP A 440 -13.53 8.80 9.12
CA TRP A 440 -13.06 8.62 7.74
C TRP A 440 -11.92 9.56 7.34
N GLY A 441 -12.01 10.84 7.75
CA GLY A 441 -10.98 11.85 7.46
C GLY A 441 -9.60 11.50 8.01
N ARG A 442 -9.54 10.78 9.15
CA ARG A 442 -8.32 10.39 9.87
C ARG A 442 -7.82 8.99 9.50
N LEU A 443 -8.67 8.17 8.88
CA LEU A 443 -8.32 6.81 8.42
C LEU A 443 -7.53 6.85 7.11
N HIS A 444 -6.36 7.50 7.10
CA HIS A 444 -5.54 7.70 5.90
C HIS A 444 -5.22 6.38 5.17
N GLY A 445 -4.79 5.35 5.90
CA GLY A 445 -4.49 4.05 5.33
C GLY A 445 -5.72 3.39 4.70
N LEU A 446 -6.90 3.54 5.29
CA LEU A 446 -8.14 2.95 4.76
C LEU A 446 -8.63 3.71 3.52
N ARG A 447 -8.48 5.04 3.51
CA ARG A 447 -8.70 5.89 2.32
C ARG A 447 -7.76 5.48 1.19
N ASN A 448 -6.48 5.26 1.48
CA ASN A 448 -5.53 4.77 0.49
C ASN A 448 -5.91 3.39 -0.03
N ARG A 449 -6.30 2.49 0.89
CA ARG A 449 -6.75 1.14 0.57
C ARG A 449 -7.95 1.16 -0.38
N GLU A 450 -8.97 1.97 -0.12
CA GLU A 450 -10.12 2.14 -1.03
C GLU A 450 -9.67 2.58 -2.43
N ARG A 451 -8.78 3.57 -2.50
CA ARG A 451 -8.26 4.06 -3.79
C ARG A 451 -7.50 2.97 -4.54
N ILE A 452 -6.57 2.28 -3.87
CA ILE A 452 -5.80 1.18 -4.48
C ILE A 452 -6.74 0.06 -4.90
N TRP A 453 -7.79 -0.22 -4.12
CA TRP A 453 -8.83 -1.18 -4.47
C TRP A 453 -9.54 -0.81 -5.77
N LYS A 454 -9.88 0.47 -5.99
CA LYS A 454 -10.45 0.95 -7.26
C LYS A 454 -9.49 0.73 -8.44
N ASP A 455 -8.21 1.05 -8.27
CA ASP A 455 -7.19 0.81 -9.29
C ASP A 455 -7.05 -0.70 -9.60
N CYS A 456 -7.05 -1.55 -8.56
CA CYS A 456 -6.98 -3.00 -8.72
C CYS A 456 -8.22 -3.56 -9.42
N ASN A 457 -9.43 -3.04 -9.14
CA ASN A 457 -10.63 -3.46 -9.86
C ASN A 457 -10.58 -3.10 -11.34
N TYR A 458 -10.05 -1.91 -11.67
CA TYR A 458 -9.84 -1.55 -13.06
C TYR A 458 -8.86 -2.52 -13.74
N ILE A 459 -7.76 -2.88 -13.08
CA ILE A 459 -6.83 -3.92 -13.59
C ILE A 459 -7.57 -5.24 -13.83
N LEU A 460 -8.40 -5.68 -12.87
CA LEU A 460 -9.19 -6.91 -13.01
C LEU A 460 -10.21 -6.84 -14.16
N ASP A 461 -10.80 -5.67 -14.43
CA ASP A 461 -11.67 -5.44 -15.60
C ASP A 461 -10.88 -5.56 -16.91
N ARG A 462 -9.65 -5.04 -16.95
CA ARG A 462 -8.75 -5.18 -18.11
C ARG A 462 -8.35 -6.63 -18.32
N ILE A 463 -8.02 -7.36 -17.25
CA ILE A 463 -7.75 -8.79 -17.27
C ILE A 463 -8.94 -9.55 -17.86
N GLU A 464 -10.15 -9.30 -17.36
CA GLU A 464 -11.37 -9.95 -17.86
C GLU A 464 -11.61 -9.64 -19.34
N TYR A 465 -11.46 -8.38 -19.75
CA TYR A 465 -11.58 -7.97 -21.15
C TYR A 465 -10.59 -8.71 -22.06
N TYR A 466 -9.32 -8.85 -21.66
CA TYR A 466 -8.32 -9.55 -22.46
C TYR A 466 -8.54 -11.07 -22.51
N CYS A 467 -9.05 -11.66 -21.42
CA CYS A 467 -9.50 -13.05 -21.41
C CYS A 467 -10.68 -13.27 -22.38
N GLN A 468 -11.70 -12.41 -22.34
CA GLN A 468 -12.88 -12.50 -23.21
C GLN A 468 -12.54 -12.30 -24.70
N THR A 469 -11.52 -11.48 -25.00
CA THR A 469 -11.07 -11.23 -26.37
C THR A 469 -10.02 -12.22 -26.86
N GLY A 470 -9.67 -13.25 -26.05
CA GLY A 470 -8.73 -14.30 -26.42
C GLY A 470 -7.28 -13.83 -26.55
N LYS A 471 -6.93 -12.70 -25.92
CA LYS A 471 -5.56 -12.16 -25.92
C LYS A 471 -4.70 -12.71 -24.79
N MET A 472 -5.32 -13.25 -23.75
CA MET A 472 -4.68 -13.95 -22.64
C MET A 472 -5.66 -14.93 -22.01
N GLY A 473 -5.21 -15.75 -21.06
CA GLY A 473 -6.05 -16.74 -20.37
C GLY A 473 -5.37 -18.11 -20.27
N GLU A 474 -6.14 -19.11 -19.85
CA GLU A 474 -5.63 -20.48 -19.70
C GLU A 474 -5.18 -21.05 -21.05
N GLY A 475 -3.92 -21.52 -21.11
CA GLY A 475 -3.30 -22.05 -22.33
C GLY A 475 -2.85 -20.99 -23.35
N ILE A 476 -3.02 -19.70 -23.07
CA ILE A 476 -2.55 -18.61 -23.93
C ILE A 476 -1.22 -18.07 -23.38
N VAL A 477 -0.20 -18.05 -24.24
CA VAL A 477 1.10 -17.45 -23.95
C VAL A 477 1.06 -16.01 -24.45
N VAL A 478 1.28 -15.06 -23.54
CA VAL A 478 1.43 -13.64 -23.89
C VAL A 478 2.90 -13.37 -24.13
N ASP A 479 3.29 -13.35 -25.41
CA ASP A 479 4.65 -13.02 -25.81
C ASP A 479 4.91 -11.51 -25.59
N PRO A 480 5.89 -11.14 -24.76
CA PRO A 480 6.17 -9.74 -24.44
C PRO A 480 6.70 -8.94 -25.63
N VAL A 481 7.44 -9.57 -26.54
CA VAL A 481 8.00 -8.95 -27.75
C VAL A 481 6.89 -8.71 -28.77
N GLU A 482 6.05 -9.71 -29.04
CA GLU A 482 4.90 -9.54 -29.93
C GLU A 482 3.94 -8.47 -29.40
N SER A 483 3.70 -8.46 -28.08
CA SER A 483 2.87 -7.44 -27.42
C SER A 483 3.45 -6.03 -27.63
N PHE A 484 4.77 -5.88 -27.49
CA PHE A 484 5.46 -4.62 -27.73
C PHE A 484 5.33 -4.17 -29.19
N LEU A 485 5.61 -5.06 -30.15
CA LEU A 485 5.52 -4.75 -31.58
C LEU A 485 4.08 -4.38 -32.01
N ALA A 486 3.07 -5.07 -31.47
CA ALA A 486 1.67 -4.77 -31.71
C ALA A 486 1.28 -3.35 -31.24
N ARG A 487 1.82 -2.91 -30.09
CA ARG A 487 1.60 -1.55 -29.57
C ARG A 487 2.29 -0.48 -30.40
N GLN A 488 3.53 -0.73 -30.83
CA GLN A 488 4.23 0.20 -31.73
C GLN A 488 3.46 0.40 -33.04
N ALA A 489 3.02 -0.70 -33.65
CA ALA A 489 2.22 -0.65 -34.89
C ALA A 489 0.91 0.12 -34.71
N ALA A 490 0.19 -0.09 -33.60
CA ALA A 490 -1.04 0.64 -33.30
C ALA A 490 -0.81 2.15 -33.11
N SER A 491 0.31 2.52 -32.48
CA SER A 491 0.69 3.92 -32.28
C SER A 491 1.07 4.60 -33.60
N SER A 492 1.82 3.93 -34.47
CA SER A 492 2.16 4.43 -35.80
C SER A 492 0.92 4.60 -36.69
N LEU A 493 -0.04 3.67 -36.63
CA LEU A 493 -1.30 3.76 -37.39
C LEU A 493 -2.17 4.94 -36.91
N ASN A 494 -2.22 5.20 -35.61
CA ASN A 494 -2.93 6.37 -35.09
C ASN A 494 -2.25 7.67 -35.51
N ALA A 495 -0.92 7.74 -35.46
CA ALA A 495 -0.16 8.91 -35.92
C ALA A 495 -0.41 9.21 -37.42
N LEU A 496 -0.51 8.17 -38.26
CA LEU A 496 -0.84 8.31 -39.69
C LEU A 496 -2.29 8.76 -39.93
N ARG A 497 -3.24 8.41 -39.05
CA ARG A 497 -4.65 8.83 -39.14
C ARG A 497 -4.88 10.26 -38.64
N THR A 498 -3.98 10.77 -37.80
CA THR A 498 -4.02 12.13 -37.26
C THR A 498 -3.09 13.11 -37.98
N ALA A 499 -2.35 12.65 -39.00
CA ALA A 499 -1.56 13.52 -39.85
C ALA A 499 -2.48 14.28 -40.84
N PRO A 500 -2.34 15.61 -40.98
CA PRO A 500 -3.24 16.45 -41.77
C PRO A 500 -3.19 16.19 -43.28
#